data_AF-A0A2P4YGX4-F1
#
_entry.id   AF-A0A2P4YGX4-F1
#
_cell.length_a   1.000
_cell.length_b   1.000
_cell.length_c   1.000
_cell.angle_alpha   90.00
_cell.angle_beta   90.00
_cell.angle_gamma   90.00
#
_symmetry.space_group_name_H-M   'P 1'
#
loop_
_entity.id
_entity.type
_entity.pdbx_description
1 polymer ?
#
loop_
_entity_poly.entity_id
_entity_poly.type
_entity_poly.pdbx_seq_one_letter_code
_entity_poly.pdbx_strand_id
1 'polypeptide(L)'
;MSGDLIISGDCGGTNTRLSLWLIPKGSVAFKGSVAPGEITFAKKYHNEKYGSFSEVCHLFMKEAKLVDRLPVACVLACAGPILNNTVEFTNIKDGWKIDGPGLEKELGITTVKLINDFAAMGYGLLTLKG
;
A
#
# COMPACT_ATOMS: atom_id res chain seq x y z
N MET A 1 -13.45 -9.48 -15.52
CA MET A 1 -13.20 -10.42 -14.41
C MET A 1 -13.69 -9.78 -13.12
N SER A 2 -14.57 -10.46 -12.36
CA SER A 2 -15.05 -9.94 -11.06
C SER A 2 -14.05 -10.32 -9.97
N GLY A 3 -13.59 -9.34 -9.20
CA GLY A 3 -12.68 -9.54 -8.07
C GLY A 3 -12.77 -8.37 -7.11
N ASP A 4 -11.83 -8.30 -6.17
CA ASP A 4 -11.58 -7.13 -5.35
C ASP A 4 -10.24 -6.52 -5.75
N LEU A 5 -10.16 -5.19 -5.68
CA LEU A 5 -8.91 -4.47 -5.92
C LEU A 5 -8.25 -4.14 -4.58
N ILE A 6 -6.97 -4.43 -4.45
CA ILE A 6 -6.20 -4.13 -3.24
C ILE A 6 -4.93 -3.38 -3.64
N ILE A 7 -4.60 -2.32 -2.91
CA ILE A 7 -3.30 -1.67 -3.02
C ILE A 7 -2.37 -2.25 -1.95
N SER A 8 -1.15 -2.59 -2.35
CA SER A 8 -0.05 -2.87 -1.42
C SER A 8 1.09 -1.89 -1.66
N GLY A 9 1.81 -1.51 -0.62
CA GLY A 9 2.94 -0.59 -0.76
C GLY A 9 4.09 -0.85 0.19
N ASP A 10 5.28 -0.44 -0.26
CA ASP A 10 6.51 -0.30 0.53
C ASP A 10 6.91 1.18 0.54
N CYS A 11 6.87 1.78 1.72
CA CYS A 11 7.04 3.20 1.95
C CYS A 11 8.31 3.42 2.79
N GLY A 12 9.41 3.72 2.11
CA GLY A 12 10.66 4.14 2.75
C GLY A 12 10.82 5.66 2.77
N GLY A 13 11.93 6.14 3.36
CA GLY A 13 12.24 7.57 3.36
C GLY A 13 12.44 8.15 1.95
N THR A 14 13.17 7.47 1.08
CA THR A 14 13.52 8.03 -0.24
C THR A 14 12.52 7.66 -1.34
N ASN A 15 11.93 6.47 -1.27
CA ASN A 15 11.07 5.97 -2.33
C ASN A 15 9.85 5.27 -1.76
N THR A 16 8.77 5.37 -2.53
CA THR A 16 7.53 4.63 -2.31
C THR A 16 7.32 3.69 -3.49
N ARG A 17 7.00 2.43 -3.24
CA ARG A 17 6.61 1.45 -4.26
C ARG A 17 5.17 1.03 -3.99
N LEU A 18 4.30 1.16 -4.98
CA LEU A 18 2.90 0.74 -4.89
C LEU A 18 2.60 -0.34 -5.93
N SER A 19 1.72 -1.25 -5.60
CA SER A 19 1.20 -2.29 -6.48
C SER A 19 -0.31 -2.42 -6.29
N LEU A 20 -1.03 -2.60 -7.40
CA LEU A 20 -2.45 -2.85 -7.46
C LEU A 20 -2.64 -4.32 -7.79
N TRP A 21 -3.43 -4.99 -6.95
CA TRP A 21 -3.74 -6.39 -7.07
C TRP A 21 -5.20 -6.58 -7.46
N LEU A 22 -5.45 -7.52 -8.37
CA LEU A 22 -6.78 -8.07 -8.61
C LEU A 22 -6.89 -9.42 -7.91
N ILE A 23 -7.70 -9.47 -6.86
CA ILE A 23 -7.98 -10.69 -6.11
C ILE A 23 -9.29 -11.30 -6.66
N PRO A 24 -9.28 -12.51 -7.24
CA PRO A 24 -10.50 -13.15 -7.73
C PRO A 24 -11.53 -13.33 -6.60
N LYS A 25 -12.82 -13.14 -6.91
CA LYS A 25 -13.89 -13.40 -5.93
C LYS A 25 -13.86 -14.85 -5.44
N GLY A 26 -14.10 -15.05 -4.14
CA GLY A 26 -14.10 -16.37 -3.52
C GLY A 26 -12.71 -16.94 -3.27
N SER A 27 -11.65 -16.16 -3.48
CA SER A 27 -10.29 -16.58 -3.12
C SER A 27 -10.19 -16.79 -1.61
N VAL A 28 -9.63 -17.93 -1.21
CA VAL A 28 -9.37 -18.26 0.20
C VAL A 28 -7.86 -18.36 0.38
N ALA A 29 -7.30 -17.59 1.30
CA ALA A 29 -5.89 -17.68 1.66
C ALA A 29 -5.76 -18.47 2.97
N PHE A 30 -4.97 -19.54 2.95
CA PHE A 30 -4.58 -20.25 4.18
C PHE A 30 -3.20 -19.78 4.62
N LYS A 31 -2.94 -19.79 5.93
CA LYS A 31 -1.63 -19.43 6.49
C LYS A 31 -0.55 -20.34 5.86
N GLY A 32 0.46 -19.74 5.22
CA GLY A 32 1.53 -20.45 4.49
C GLY A 32 1.25 -20.74 3.00
N SER A 33 0.09 -20.30 2.48
CA SER A 33 -0.21 -20.33 1.05
C SER A 33 0.25 -19.05 0.37
N VAL A 34 0.52 -19.12 -0.94
CA VAL A 34 0.72 -17.92 -1.76
C VAL A 34 -0.56 -17.09 -1.72
N ALA A 35 -0.42 -15.78 -1.47
CA ALA A 35 -1.56 -14.87 -1.49
C ALA A 35 -2.22 -14.92 -2.88
N PRO A 36 -3.55 -15.09 -2.95
CA PRO A 36 -4.24 -15.17 -4.23
C PRO A 36 -4.21 -13.82 -4.95
N GLY A 37 -4.29 -13.85 -6.28
CA GLY A 37 -4.41 -12.66 -7.13
C GLY A 37 -3.19 -12.35 -7.98
N GLU A 38 -3.33 -11.33 -8.81
CA GLU A 38 -2.29 -10.89 -9.75
C GLU A 38 -2.06 -9.39 -9.65
N ILE A 39 -0.83 -8.94 -9.89
CA ILE A 39 -0.50 -7.52 -9.98
C ILE A 39 -0.96 -7.01 -11.33
N THR A 40 -1.91 -6.07 -11.34
CA THR A 40 -2.40 -5.42 -12.57
C THR A 40 -1.68 -4.11 -12.89
N PHE A 41 -1.07 -3.49 -11.88
CA PHE A 41 -0.26 -2.28 -12.05
C PHE A 41 0.75 -2.15 -10.90
N ALA A 42 1.97 -1.71 -11.17
CA ALA A 42 2.96 -1.42 -10.14
C ALA A 42 3.85 -0.26 -10.56
N LYS A 43 4.19 0.60 -9.60
CA LYS A 43 5.04 1.75 -9.87
C LYS A 43 5.84 2.19 -8.64
N LYS A 44 7.02 2.73 -8.92
CA LYS A 44 7.92 3.35 -7.95
C LYS A 44 7.90 4.87 -8.12
N TYR A 45 7.83 5.57 -7.00
CA TYR A 45 7.85 7.02 -6.87
C TYR A 45 9.05 7.45 -6.04
N HIS A 46 9.67 8.56 -6.42
CA HIS A 46 10.73 9.19 -5.66
C HIS A 46 10.12 10.27 -4.78
N ASN A 47 10.21 10.11 -3.46
CA ASN A 47 9.39 10.89 -2.53
C ASN A 47 9.69 12.39 -2.62
N GLU A 48 10.94 12.78 -2.90
CA GLU A 48 11.34 14.20 -3.05
C GLU A 48 10.65 14.93 -4.21
N LYS A 49 9.94 14.23 -5.10
CA LYS A 49 9.19 14.84 -6.20
C LYS A 49 7.75 15.19 -5.84
N TYR A 50 7.30 14.86 -4.63
CA TYR A 50 5.91 15.00 -4.21
C TYR A 50 5.85 15.64 -2.82
N GLY A 51 4.83 16.46 -2.57
CA GLY A 51 4.67 17.16 -1.29
C GLY A 51 4.13 16.27 -0.18
N SER A 52 3.48 15.16 -0.52
CA SER A 52 2.91 14.22 0.45
C SER A 52 2.76 12.81 -0.10
N PHE A 53 2.58 11.84 0.81
CA PHE A 53 2.22 10.48 0.41
C PHE A 53 0.82 10.41 -0.23
N SER A 54 -0.13 11.24 0.20
CA SER A 54 -1.46 11.25 -0.40
C SER A 54 -1.42 11.66 -1.88
N GLU A 55 -0.58 12.63 -2.23
CA GLU A 55 -0.33 13.02 -3.62
C GLU A 55 0.16 11.83 -4.46
N VAL A 56 1.05 11.01 -3.90
CA VAL A 56 1.51 9.76 -4.55
C VAL A 56 0.36 8.77 -4.73
N CYS A 57 -0.53 8.62 -3.75
CA CYS A 57 -1.71 7.74 -3.87
C CYS A 57 -2.65 8.19 -4.98
N HIS A 58 -3.01 9.48 -5.04
CA HIS A 58 -3.86 10.02 -6.10
C HIS A 58 -3.23 9.84 -7.48
N LEU A 59 -1.93 10.10 -7.61
CA LEU A 59 -1.20 9.89 -8.84
C LEU A 59 -1.21 8.40 -9.25
N PHE A 60 -0.96 7.49 -8.30
CA PHE A 60 -0.98 6.06 -8.55
C PHE A 60 -2.36 5.58 -9.01
N MET A 61 -3.44 5.99 -8.34
CA MET A 61 -4.80 5.61 -8.71
C MET A 61 -5.18 6.14 -10.10
N LYS A 62 -4.74 7.36 -10.44
CA LYS A 62 -4.91 7.94 -11.77
C LYS A 62 -4.15 7.15 -12.84
N GLU A 63 -2.88 6.82 -12.59
CA GLU A 63 -2.03 6.08 -13.53
C GLU A 63 -2.48 4.62 -13.71
N ALA A 64 -3.03 4.02 -12.65
CA ALA A 64 -3.67 2.72 -12.66
C ALA A 64 -5.09 2.73 -13.27
N LYS A 65 -5.58 3.90 -13.69
CA LYS A 65 -6.90 4.12 -14.32
C LYS A 65 -8.08 3.67 -13.44
N LEU A 66 -7.99 3.90 -12.12
CA LEU A 66 -9.03 3.56 -11.14
C LEU A 66 -10.14 4.62 -11.08
N VAL A 67 -10.87 4.80 -12.19
CA VAL A 67 -11.92 5.83 -12.30
C VAL A 67 -13.26 5.35 -11.74
N ASP A 68 -13.70 4.15 -12.14
CA ASP A 68 -15.04 3.64 -11.80
C ASP A 68 -15.04 2.56 -10.72
N ARG A 69 -13.86 2.20 -10.23
CA ARG A 69 -13.69 1.09 -9.28
C ARG A 69 -12.54 1.36 -8.33
N LEU A 70 -12.90 1.62 -7.08
CA LEU A 70 -11.93 1.87 -6.01
C LEU A 70 -11.41 0.55 -5.41
N PRO A 71 -10.17 0.55 -4.91
CA PRO A 71 -9.68 -0.53 -4.06
C PRO A 71 -10.51 -0.65 -2.78
N VAL A 72 -10.75 -1.87 -2.34
CA VAL A 72 -11.46 -2.13 -1.07
C VAL A 72 -10.51 -2.05 0.13
N ALA A 73 -9.20 -2.21 -0.10
CA ALA A 73 -8.19 -2.15 0.94
C ALA A 73 -6.86 -1.62 0.42
N CYS A 74 -6.09 -1.02 1.32
CA CYS A 74 -4.70 -0.61 1.12
C CYS A 74 -3.84 -1.08 2.30
N VAL A 75 -2.71 -1.73 2.03
CA VAL A 75 -1.76 -2.16 3.07
C VAL A 75 -0.38 -1.61 2.75
N LEU A 76 0.21 -0.88 3.69
CA LEU A 76 1.48 -0.19 3.51
C LEU A 76 2.50 -0.71 4.54
N ALA A 77 3.60 -1.26 4.05
CA ALA A 77 4.81 -1.45 4.84
C ALA A 77 5.53 -0.10 4.96
N CYS A 78 5.85 0.34 6.17
CA CYS A 78 6.46 1.65 6.41
C CYS A 78 7.76 1.53 7.20
N ALA A 79 8.80 2.24 6.74
CA ALA A 79 10.08 2.35 7.41
C ALA A 79 10.01 3.32 8.59
N GLY A 80 9.47 2.84 9.71
CA GLY A 80 9.33 3.61 10.94
C GLY A 80 8.41 2.94 11.96
N PRO A 81 8.40 3.44 13.21
CA PRO A 81 7.46 2.99 14.22
C PRO A 81 6.04 3.40 13.82
N ILE A 82 5.10 2.48 13.95
CA ILE A 82 3.68 2.75 13.70
C ILE A 82 2.97 2.86 15.03
N LEU A 83 2.32 4.00 15.24
CA LEU A 83 1.49 4.27 16.40
C LEU A 83 0.11 4.69 15.91
N ASN A 84 -0.94 4.03 16.40
CA ASN A 84 -2.34 4.35 16.05
C ASN A 84 -2.62 4.36 14.53
N ASN A 85 -2.03 3.43 13.77
CA ASN A 85 -2.15 3.34 12.31
C ASN A 85 -1.60 4.57 11.58
N THR A 86 -0.56 5.19 12.15
CA THR A 86 0.12 6.36 11.63
C THR A 86 1.63 6.17 11.71
N VAL A 87 2.37 6.71 10.75
CA VAL A 87 3.84 6.78 10.75
C VAL A 87 4.30 8.17 10.34
N GLU A 88 5.42 8.61 10.91
CA GLU A 88 6.10 9.86 10.58
C GLU A 88 7.52 9.55 10.11
N PHE A 89 7.91 10.10 8.96
CA PHE A 89 9.22 9.91 8.36
C PHE A 89 10.12 11.09 8.70
N THR A 90 11.05 10.90 9.63
CA THR A 90 11.99 11.94 10.06
C THR A 90 13.10 12.23 9.04
N ASN A 91 13.35 11.30 8.11
CA ASN A 91 14.44 11.39 7.13
C ASN A 91 14.02 12.03 5.80
N ILE A 92 12.77 12.45 5.67
CA ILE A 92 12.26 13.16 4.49
C ILE A 92 12.31 14.65 4.77
N LYS A 93 12.90 15.45 3.86
CA LYS A 93 13.08 16.89 4.05
C LYS A 93 11.78 17.62 4.42
N ASP A 94 10.67 17.20 3.83
CA ASP A 94 9.35 17.80 4.05
C ASP A 94 8.52 17.12 5.17
N GLY A 95 9.10 16.15 5.90
CA GLY A 95 8.47 15.56 7.08
C GLY A 95 7.16 14.84 6.77
N TRP A 96 7.18 13.86 5.85
CA TRP A 96 5.96 13.12 5.51
C TRP A 96 5.37 12.39 6.71
N LYS A 97 4.04 12.44 6.76
CA LYS A 97 3.21 11.65 7.66
C LYS A 97 2.23 10.84 6.84
N ILE A 98 2.09 9.57 7.17
CA ILE A 98 1.04 8.71 6.61
C ILE A 98 0.07 8.42 7.74
N ASP A 99 -1.14 8.93 7.61
CA ASP A 99 -2.24 8.69 8.54
C ASP A 99 -3.28 7.79 7.89
N GLY A 100 -3.35 6.52 8.31
CA GLY A 100 -4.24 5.52 7.70
C GLY A 100 -5.71 5.95 7.67
N PRO A 101 -6.31 6.34 8.81
CA PRO A 101 -7.70 6.84 8.84
C PRO A 101 -7.93 8.09 8.00
N GLY A 102 -6.94 8.98 7.90
CA GLY A 102 -6.97 10.12 6.99
C GLY A 102 -7.04 9.68 5.53
N LEU A 103 -6.20 8.73 5.12
CA LEU A 103 -6.18 8.18 3.76
C LEU A 103 -7.45 7.40 3.41
N GLU A 104 -8.06 6.67 4.34
CA GLU A 104 -9.35 6.00 4.12
C GLU A 104 -10.40 7.01 3.64
N LYS A 105 -10.50 8.14 4.35
CA LYS A 105 -11.45 9.21 4.02
C LYS A 105 -11.09 9.91 2.72
N GLU A 106 -9.81 10.22 2.52
CA GLU A 106 -9.36 10.99 1.36
C GLU A 106 -9.45 10.21 0.04
N LEU A 107 -9.10 8.92 0.07
CA LEU A 107 -9.05 8.06 -1.13
C LEU A 107 -10.37 7.30 -1.35
N GLY A 108 -11.30 7.33 -0.40
CA GLY A 108 -12.54 6.55 -0.44
C GLY A 108 -12.30 5.04 -0.34
N ILE A 109 -11.19 4.62 0.27
CA ILE A 109 -10.82 3.22 0.46
C ILE A 109 -11.38 2.77 1.81
N THR A 110 -12.08 1.64 1.85
CA THR A 110 -12.75 1.14 3.06
C THR A 110 -11.79 0.89 4.21
N THR A 111 -10.57 0.44 3.94
CA THR A 111 -9.59 0.14 4.98
C THR A 111 -8.17 0.40 4.52
N VAL A 112 -7.41 1.16 5.30
CA VAL A 112 -5.98 1.40 5.12
C VAL A 112 -5.24 0.89 6.36
N LYS A 113 -4.29 -0.03 6.18
CA LYS A 113 -3.46 -0.57 7.27
C LYS A 113 -2.00 -0.28 7.03
N LEU A 114 -1.35 0.25 8.05
CA LEU A 114 0.08 0.43 8.08
C LEU A 114 0.70 -0.69 8.92
N ILE A 115 1.75 -1.31 8.41
CA ILE A 115 2.57 -2.30 9.12
C ILE A 115 4.04 -1.90 9.06
N ASN A 116 4.79 -2.20 10.11
CA ASN A 116 6.21 -1.84 10.13
C ASN A 116 6.95 -2.70 9.09
N ASP A 117 7.96 -2.13 8.44
CA ASP A 117 8.78 -2.80 7.44
C ASP A 117 9.44 -4.10 7.93
N PHE A 118 9.92 -4.18 9.17
CA PHE A 118 10.41 -5.45 9.75
C PHE A 118 9.28 -6.47 9.92
N ALA A 119 8.09 -6.03 10.32
CA ALA A 119 6.93 -6.91 10.42
C ALA A 119 6.48 -7.40 9.03
N ALA A 120 6.50 -6.52 8.02
CA ALA A 120 6.20 -6.85 6.64
C ALA A 120 7.22 -7.84 6.05
N MET A 121 8.51 -7.69 6.35
CA MET A 121 9.54 -8.66 5.98
C MET A 121 9.29 -10.03 6.61
N GLY A 122 8.80 -10.08 7.86
CA GLY A 122 8.37 -11.32 8.51
C GLY A 122 7.22 -12.02 7.75
N TYR A 123 6.21 -11.27 7.30
CA TYR A 123 5.14 -11.81 6.46
C TYR A 123 5.64 -12.20 5.06
N GLY A 124 6.54 -11.41 4.47
CA GLY A 124 7.17 -11.69 3.18
C GLY A 124 7.98 -12.99 3.20
N LEU A 125 8.77 -13.23 4.24
CA LEU A 125 9.50 -14.49 4.47
C LEU A 125 8.58 -15.71 4.59
N LEU A 126 7.41 -15.55 5.19
CA LEU A 126 6.40 -16.62 5.26
C LEU A 126 5.72 -16.91 3.91
N THR A 127 5.87 -16.03 2.92
CA THR A 127 5.29 -16.16 1.57
C THR A 127 6.33 -16.38 0.46
N LEU A 128 7.61 -16.19 0.76
CA LEU A 128 8.73 -16.45 -0.14
C LEU A 128 8.92 -17.97 -0.27
N LYS A 129 8.82 -18.49 -1.49
CA LYS A 129 9.41 -19.79 -1.87
C LYS A 129 10.65 -19.55 -2.72
N GLY A 130 11.68 -20.36 -2.48
CA GLY A 130 12.74 -20.62 -3.45
C GLY A 130 12.27 -21.52 -4.59
#